data_AF-A0A0F9D1W3-F1
#
_entry.id   AF-A0A0F9D1W3-F1
#
_cell.length_a   1.000
_cell.length_b   1.000
_cell.length_c   1.000
_cell.angle_alpha   90.00
_cell.angle_beta   90.00
_cell.angle_gamma   90.00
#
_symmetry.space_group_name_H-M   'P 1'
#
loop_
_entity.id
_entity.type
_entity.pdbx_description
1 polymer ?
#
loop_
_entity_poly.entity_id
_entity_poly.type
_entity_poly.pdbx_seq_one_letter_code
_entity_poly.pdbx_strand_id
1 'polypeptide(L)'
;MREIIQKILEESIEVKNRSIKKNIDRIISGADRIATSLAAGHKVLIFGNGGSAADAQHITAEFVNRFKIERPPLAAIALTTDTSI
;
A
#
# COMPACT_ATOMS: atom_id res chain seq x y z
N MET A 1 -25.27 -16.36 -10.49
CA MET A 1 -24.05 -16.43 -9.63
C MET A 1 -22.77 -16.54 -10.45
N ARG A 2 -22.61 -17.57 -11.31
CA ARG A 2 -21.43 -17.74 -12.17
C ARG A 2 -21.06 -16.49 -12.99
N GLU A 3 -22.04 -15.94 -13.71
CA GLU A 3 -21.86 -14.75 -14.54
C GLU A 3 -21.44 -13.52 -13.73
N ILE A 4 -21.99 -13.34 -12.52
CA ILE A 4 -21.66 -12.23 -11.63
C ILE A 4 -20.20 -12.32 -11.20
N ILE A 5 -19.76 -13.50 -10.75
CA ILE A 5 -18.38 -13.72 -10.32
C ILE A 5 -17.42 -13.51 -11.50
N GLN A 6 -17.74 -14.07 -12.67
CA GLN A 6 -16.92 -13.92 -13.87
C GLN A 6 -16.76 -12.44 -14.24
N LYS A 7 -17.87 -11.69 -14.28
CA LYS A 7 -17.85 -10.26 -14.58
C LYS A 7 -16.97 -9.46 -13.62
N ILE A 8 -17.10 -9.67 -12.30
CA ILE A 8 -16.29 -8.96 -11.29
C ILE A 8 -14.79 -9.23 -11.48
N LEU A 9 -14.42 -10.48 -11.78
CA LEU A 9 -13.02 -10.85 -11.99
C LEU A 9 -12.46 -10.27 -13.29
N GLU A 10 -13.24 -10.28 -14.39
CA GLU A 10 -12.88 -9.66 -15.67
C GLU A 10 -12.68 -8.14 -15.51
N GLU A 11 -13.60 -7.45 -14.84
CA GLU A 11 -13.48 -6.02 -14.52
C GLU A 11 -12.21 -5.72 -13.69
N SER A 12 -11.90 -6.57 -12.69
CA SER A 12 -10.69 -6.42 -11.88
C SER A 12 -9.40 -6.52 -12.70
N ILE A 13 -9.35 -7.48 -13.63
CA ILE A 13 -8.21 -7.68 -14.54
C ILE A 13 -8.05 -6.45 -15.44
N GLU A 14 -9.14 -5.95 -16.02
CA GLU A 14 -9.12 -4.79 -16.90
C GLU A 14 -8.60 -3.54 -16.17
N VAL A 15 -9.11 -3.29 -14.96
CA VAL A 15 -8.67 -2.15 -14.13
C VAL A 15 -7.19 -2.25 -13.79
N LYS A 16 -6.68 -3.45 -13.44
CA LYS A 16 -5.25 -3.67 -13.16
C LYS A 16 -4.38 -3.38 -14.39
N ASN A 17 -4.76 -3.92 -15.55
CA ASN A 17 -4.03 -3.70 -16.80
C ASN A 17 -3.97 -2.20 -17.16
N ARG A 18 -5.09 -1.50 -17.03
CA ARG A 18 -5.18 -0.05 -17.28
C ARG A 18 -4.34 0.76 -16.28
N SER A 19 -4.39 0.39 -15.00
CA SER A 19 -3.65 1.07 -13.94
C SER A 19 -2.14 0.94 -14.15
N ILE A 20 -1.64 -0.27 -14.45
CA ILE A 20 -0.21 -0.50 -14.70
C ILE A 20 0.26 0.37 -15.87
N LYS A 21 -0.43 0.32 -17.01
CA LYS A 21 -0.07 1.11 -18.20
C LYS A 21 -0.03 2.62 -17.93
N LYS A 22 -0.90 3.12 -17.06
CA LYS A 22 -1.02 4.56 -16.78
C LYS A 22 -0.08 5.04 -15.65
N ASN A 23 0.26 4.18 -14.71
CA ASN A 23 0.82 4.59 -13.42
C ASN A 23 2.18 3.99 -13.09
N ILE A 24 2.78 3.15 -13.94
CA ILE A 24 4.04 2.47 -13.62
C ILE A 24 5.15 3.44 -13.18
N ASP A 25 5.35 4.55 -13.90
CA ASP A 25 6.37 5.55 -13.55
C ASP A 25 6.04 6.27 -12.23
N ARG A 26 4.76 6.47 -11.92
CA ARG A 26 4.32 7.07 -10.65
C ARG A 26 4.55 6.12 -9.48
N ILE A 27 4.37 4.81 -9.69
CA ILE A 27 4.63 3.78 -8.68
C ILE A 27 6.13 3.75 -8.38
N ILE A 28 6.98 3.74 -9.41
CA ILE A 28 8.45 3.77 -9.25
C ILE A 28 8.87 5.04 -8.51
N SER A 29 8.44 6.22 -8.98
CA SER A 29 8.76 7.49 -8.34
C SER A 29 8.27 7.57 -6.88
N GLY A 30 7.09 7.01 -6.58
CA GLY A 30 6.57 6.92 -5.23
C GLY A 30 7.44 6.05 -4.32
N ALA A 31 7.85 4.87 -4.81
CA ALA A 31 8.73 3.97 -4.07
C ALA A 31 10.10 4.61 -3.80
N ASP A 32 10.71 5.27 -4.79
CA ASP A 32 12.00 5.94 -4.64
C ASP A 32 11.96 7.05 -3.59
N ARG A 33 10.87 7.84 -3.58
CA ARG A 33 10.68 8.91 -2.57
C ARG A 33 10.54 8.34 -1.17
N ILE A 34 9.81 7.24 -1.00
CA ILE A 34 9.67 6.56 0.29
C ILE A 34 11.03 6.02 0.76
N ALA A 35 11.76 5.33 -0.12
CA ALA A 35 13.07 4.77 0.18
C ALA A 35 14.08 5.86 0.57
N THR A 36 14.12 6.96 -0.19
CA THR A 36 15.00 8.11 0.09
C THR A 36 14.68 8.75 1.44
N SER A 37 13.38 8.93 1.75
CA SER A 37 12.93 9.48 3.03
C SER A 37 13.40 8.62 4.22
N LEU A 38 13.22 7.31 4.12
CA LEU A 38 13.65 6.36 5.16
C LEU A 38 15.18 6.32 5.31
N ALA A 39 15.91 6.36 4.19
CA ALA A 39 17.38 6.40 4.21
C ALA A 39 17.92 7.68 4.87
N ALA A 40 17.18 8.80 4.79
CA ALA A 40 17.48 10.04 5.47
C ALA A 40 17.08 10.06 6.96
N GLY A 41 16.61 8.93 7.52
CA GLY A 41 16.20 8.81 8.92
C GLY A 41 14.81 9.39 9.22
N HIS A 42 14.00 9.67 8.19
CA HIS A 42 12.60 10.07 8.38
C HIS A 42 11.69 8.85 8.55
N LYS A 43 10.39 9.11 8.68
CA LYS A 43 9.34 8.11 8.83
C LYS A 43 8.23 8.31 7.81
N VAL A 44 7.51 7.23 7.50
CA VAL A 44 6.34 7.25 6.61
C VAL A 44 5.06 7.27 7.43
N LEU A 45 4.16 8.20 7.14
CA LEU A 45 2.81 8.23 7.72
C LEU A 45 1.82 7.77 6.65
N ILE A 46 1.00 6.76 6.99
CA ILE A 46 0.04 6.14 6.05
C ILE A 46 -1.37 6.30 6.62
N PHE A 47 -2.32 6.71 5.79
CA PHE A 47 -3.69 6.97 6.23
C PHE A 47 -4.70 6.70 5.12
N GLY A 48 -5.95 6.47 5.51
CA GLY A 48 -7.05 6.14 4.60
C GLY A 48 -8.37 5.97 5.37
N ASN A 49 -9.48 5.92 4.64
CA ASN A 49 -10.83 5.73 5.18
C ASN A 49 -11.41 4.36 4.78
N GLY A 50 -12.21 3.74 5.65
CA GLY A 50 -12.86 2.46 5.36
C GLY A 50 -11.87 1.37 4.96
N GLY A 51 -12.05 0.75 3.79
CA GLY A 51 -11.11 -0.27 3.28
C GLY A 51 -9.66 0.21 3.16
N SER A 52 -9.45 1.47 2.76
CA SER A 52 -8.09 2.03 2.67
C SER A 52 -7.44 2.28 4.04
N ALA A 53 -8.20 2.31 5.13
CA ALA A 53 -7.64 2.31 6.48
C ALA A 53 -6.98 0.97 6.79
N ALA A 54 -7.58 -0.15 6.35
CA ALA A 54 -6.99 -1.48 6.47
C ALA A 54 -5.73 -1.62 5.62
N ASP A 55 -5.72 -1.08 4.39
CA ASP A 55 -4.51 -1.03 3.57
C ASP A 55 -3.38 -0.22 4.23
N ALA A 56 -3.71 0.92 4.85
CA ALA A 56 -2.72 1.73 5.57
C ALA A 56 -2.07 0.96 6.73
N GLN A 57 -2.87 0.20 7.48
CA GLN A 57 -2.39 -0.68 8.55
C GLN A 57 -1.54 -1.83 8.00
N HIS A 58 -1.99 -2.48 6.92
CA HIS A 58 -1.26 -3.58 6.29
C HIS A 58 0.12 -3.14 5.82
N ILE A 59 0.20 -2.05 5.04
CA ILE A 59 1.49 -1.52 4.56
C ILE A 59 2.37 -1.12 5.75
N THR A 60 1.81 -0.48 6.78
CA THR A 60 2.58 -0.12 7.98
C THR A 60 3.16 -1.37 8.66
N ALA A 61 2.37 -2.44 8.81
CA ALA A 61 2.81 -3.70 9.39
C ALA A 61 3.99 -4.32 8.61
N GLU A 62 3.95 -4.28 7.28
CA GLU A 62 5.05 -4.73 6.41
C GLU A 62 6.33 -3.91 6.59
N PHE A 63 6.21 -2.60 6.90
CA PHE A 63 7.35 -1.73 7.14
C PHE A 63 7.98 -1.99 8.50
N VAL A 64 7.17 -1.98 9.57
CA VAL A 64 7.65 -2.08 10.96
C VAL A 64 8.02 -3.50 11.39
N ASN A 65 7.54 -4.52 10.67
CA ASN A 65 7.93 -5.91 10.89
C ASN A 65 8.77 -6.37 9.69
N ARG A 66 8.18 -7.21 8.83
CA ARG A 66 8.83 -7.79 7.65
C ARG A 66 7.84 -7.89 6.50
N PHE A 67 8.38 -7.88 5.29
CA PHE A 67 7.64 -8.19 4.07
C PHE A 67 8.14 -9.49 3.44
N LYS A 68 9.15 -9.40 2.55
CA LYS A 68 9.72 -10.56 1.84
C LYS A 68 11.13 -10.94 2.26
N ILE A 69 11.90 -9.98 2.78
CA ILE A 69 13.29 -10.18 3.18
C ILE A 69 13.45 -9.87 4.66
N GLU A 70 14.42 -10.53 5.29
CA GLU A 70 14.79 -10.25 6.67
C GLU A 70 15.62 -8.95 6.71
N ARG A 71 15.17 -7.98 7.50
CA ARG A 71 15.85 -6.68 7.70
C ARG A 71 15.41 -6.04 9.01
N PRO A 72 16.15 -5.04 9.52
CA PRO A 72 15.65 -4.19 10.61
C PRO A 72 14.31 -3.52 10.26
N PRO A 73 13.50 -3.18 11.26
CA PRO A 73 12.21 -2.51 11.06
C PRO A 73 12.40 -1.14 10.41
N LEU A 74 11.46 -0.74 9.54
CA LEU A 74 11.42 0.59 8.93
C LEU A 74 10.42 1.48 9.67
N ALA A 75 10.76 2.76 9.82
CA ALA A 75 9.93 3.73 10.54
C ALA A 75 8.66 4.07 9.75
N ALA A 76 7.53 3.46 10.10
CA ALA A 76 6.22 3.75 9.54
C ALA A 76 5.13 3.77 10.62
N ILE A 77 4.10 4.60 10.42
CA ILE A 77 2.94 4.72 11.32
C ILE A 77 1.66 4.80 10.47
N ALA A 78 0.67 3.98 10.80
CA ALA A 78 -0.68 4.11 10.30
C ALA A 78 -1.45 5.09 11.18
N LEU A 79 -2.02 6.16 10.61
CA LEU A 79 -2.84 7.13 11.35
C LEU A 79 -4.31 6.68 11.48
N THR A 80 -4.55 5.37 11.37
CA THR A 80 -5.89 4.77 11.29
C THR A 80 -6.11 3.69 12.36
N THR A 81 -5.13 3.45 13.24
CA THR A 81 -5.18 2.42 14.28
C THR A 81 -5.64 2.93 15.63
N ASP A 82 -5.49 4.23 15.89
CA ASP A 82 -5.99 4.86 17.11
C ASP A 82 -7.44 5.29 16.88
N THR A 83 -8.38 4.37 17.14
CA THR A 83 -9.81 4.62 17.04
C THR A 83 -10.38 5.24 18.32
N SER A 84 -9.54 5.49 19.33
CA SER A 84 -9.96 5.95 20.65
C SER A 84 -10.01 7.47 20.72
N ILE A 85 -11.15 8.00 20.26
CA ILE A 85 -11.82 9.14 20.90
C ILE A 85 -13.20 8.66 21.33
#